data_AF-A0A401PIT2-F1
#
_entry.id   AF-A0A401PIT2-F1
#
_cell.length_a   1.000
_cell.length_b   1.000
_cell.length_c   1.000
_cell.angle_alpha   90.00
_cell.angle_beta   90.00
_cell.angle_gamma   90.00
#
_symmetry.space_group_name_H-M   'P 1'
#
loop_
_entity.id
_entity.type
_entity.pdbx_description
1 polymer ?
#
loop_
_entity_poly.entity_id
_entity_poly.type
_entity_poly.pdbx_seq_one_letter_code
_entity_poly.pdbx_strand_id
1 'polypeptide(L)'
;MIITSIEAPRPQEIKTRLPSTRILKILIITSILLFVVIVTVLTAIVLLLYFPAKCIDNDACKRSDHAACGGIGTKSGEWPFQVSLQRNGNHICGATLVACRWILSAAHCFEGRDTESWTAVFGLHFLDQSNNHNVQHRKIKKIIIHPRNTPATFDYDVALLELVHPVQYTDFVQPACLPAATASLLTGRRCIIIGWGTTEENGSPSNELLQTEVKVFNNSQCRIGKVRITKQMICAGFLEGGRDACQVQN
;
A
#
# COMPACT_ATOMS: atom_id res chain seq x y z
N MET A 1 -10.29 -6.60 -104.91
CA MET A 1 -9.87 -7.08 -103.59
C MET A 1 -9.21 -5.88 -102.90
N ILE A 2 -9.96 -5.19 -102.03
CA ILE A 2 -9.54 -3.91 -101.44
C ILE A 2 -8.79 -4.22 -100.14
N ILE A 3 -7.52 -3.82 -100.08
CA ILE A 3 -6.68 -3.90 -98.88
C ILE A 3 -6.82 -2.55 -98.17
N THR A 4 -7.45 -2.52 -96.99
CA THR A 4 -7.47 -1.35 -96.11
C THR A 4 -6.37 -1.50 -95.06
N SER A 5 -5.45 -0.53 -95.03
CA SER A 5 -4.40 -0.42 -94.01
C SER A 5 -4.99 0.10 -92.70
N ILE A 6 -4.84 -0.68 -91.63
CA ILE A 6 -5.22 -0.30 -90.26
C ILE A 6 -4.03 0.47 -89.65
N GLU A 7 -4.21 1.77 -89.44
CA GLU A 7 -3.24 2.63 -88.75
C GLU A 7 -3.29 2.34 -87.23
N ALA A 8 -2.15 1.98 -86.62
CA ALA A 8 -2.08 1.73 -85.19
C ALA A 8 -2.20 3.05 -84.38
N PRO A 9 -2.91 3.07 -83.23
CA PRO A 9 -3.07 4.28 -82.44
C PRO A 9 -1.76 4.67 -81.74
N ARG A 10 -1.42 5.97 -81.80
CA ARG A 10 -0.23 6.56 -81.16
C ARG A 10 -0.32 6.46 -79.63
N PRO A 11 0.78 6.14 -78.92
CA PRO A 11 0.79 6.08 -77.46
C PRO A 11 0.54 7.47 -76.85
N GLN A 12 -0.36 7.54 -75.87
CA GLN A 12 -0.65 8.75 -75.10
C GLN A 12 0.44 8.96 -74.02
N GLU A 13 1.15 10.10 -74.05
CA GLU A 13 2.06 10.50 -72.98
C GLU A 13 1.28 10.84 -71.70
N ILE A 14 1.46 10.03 -70.66
CA ILE A 14 0.95 10.32 -69.32
C ILE A 14 1.82 11.42 -68.70
N LYS A 15 1.37 12.69 -68.77
CA LYS A 15 2.01 13.81 -68.04
C LYS A 15 1.79 13.66 -66.53
N THR A 16 2.75 13.05 -65.85
CA THR A 16 2.81 13.04 -64.39
C THR A 16 3.14 14.45 -63.89
N ARG A 17 2.17 15.17 -63.30
CA ARG A 17 2.43 16.45 -62.64
C ARG A 17 3.23 16.19 -61.36
N LEU A 18 4.52 16.51 -61.38
CA LEU A 18 5.29 16.59 -60.15
C LEU A 18 4.70 17.67 -59.23
N PRO A 19 4.58 17.42 -57.91
CA PRO A 19 4.10 18.42 -56.97
C PRO A 19 5.00 19.66 -56.98
N SER A 20 4.38 20.85 -56.94
CA SER A 20 5.12 22.12 -56.83
C SER A 20 6.08 22.08 -55.65
N THR A 21 7.24 22.76 -55.77
CA THR A 21 8.25 22.85 -54.70
C THR A 21 7.66 23.33 -53.37
N ARG A 22 6.58 24.12 -53.39
CA ARG A 22 5.81 24.51 -52.20
C ARG A 22 5.06 23.34 -51.56
N ILE A 23 4.40 22.50 -52.37
CA ILE A 23 3.65 21.33 -51.90
C ILE A 23 4.63 20.30 -51.33
N LEU A 24 5.77 20.07 -52.00
CA LEU A 24 6.80 19.16 -51.51
C LEU A 24 7.38 19.62 -50.17
N LYS A 25 7.64 20.93 -50.01
CA LYS A 25 8.07 21.50 -48.72
C LYS A 25 7.01 21.32 -47.62
N ILE A 26 5.74 21.54 -47.92
CA ILE A 26 4.65 21.34 -46.96
C ILE A 26 4.57 19.87 -46.55
N LEU A 27 4.61 18.93 -47.49
CA LEU A 27 4.57 17.49 -47.20
C LEU A 27 5.76 17.02 -46.36
N ILE A 28 6.95 17.57 -46.62
CA ILE A 28 8.15 17.27 -45.82
C ILE A 28 7.99 17.84 -44.41
N ILE A 29 7.55 19.09 -44.26
CA ILE A 29 7.36 19.72 -42.94
C ILE A 29 6.29 18.99 -42.13
N THR A 30 5.16 18.63 -42.74
CA THR A 30 4.10 17.88 -42.04
C THR A 30 4.54 16.47 -41.68
N SER A 31 5.31 15.79 -42.53
CA SER A 31 5.88 14.48 -42.24
C SER A 31 6.89 14.53 -41.09
N ILE A 32 7.80 15.52 -41.08
CA ILE A 32 8.76 15.73 -39.99
C ILE A 32 8.02 16.05 -38.69
N LEU A 33 7.03 16.95 -38.73
CA LEU A 33 6.24 17.30 -37.56
C LEU A 33 5.50 16.10 -36.99
N LEU A 34 4.88 15.28 -37.86
CA LEU A 34 4.20 14.06 -37.46
C LEU A 34 5.17 13.05 -36.83
N PHE A 35 6.36 12.86 -37.43
CA PHE A 35 7.38 11.98 -36.87
C PHE A 35 7.85 12.46 -35.48
N VAL A 36 8.10 13.76 -35.32
CA VAL A 36 8.47 14.35 -34.01
C VAL A 36 7.36 14.12 -32.99
N VAL A 37 6.09 14.34 -33.34
CA VAL A 37 4.95 14.09 -32.44
C VAL A 37 4.85 12.61 -32.05
N ILE A 38 5.04 11.70 -33.00
CA ILE A 38 5.00 10.26 -32.70
C ILE A 38 6.14 9.88 -31.75
N VAL A 39 7.36 10.35 -31.99
CA VAL A 39 8.51 10.07 -31.12
C VAL A 39 8.33 10.66 -29.72
N THR A 40 7.79 11.88 -29.59
CA THR A 40 7.55 12.48 -28.26
C THR A 40 6.45 11.74 -27.50
N VAL A 41 5.37 11.32 -28.16
CA VAL A 41 4.31 10.52 -27.53
C VAL A 41 4.84 9.14 -27.12
N LEU A 42 5.58 8.46 -27.98
CA LEU A 42 6.16 7.15 -27.66
C LEU A 42 7.15 7.24 -26.50
N THR A 43 8.02 8.24 -26.50
CA THR A 43 8.97 8.46 -25.39
C THR A 43 8.24 8.80 -24.09
N ALA A 44 7.19 9.63 -24.11
CA ALA A 44 6.37 9.90 -22.93
C ALA A 44 5.66 8.63 -22.40
N ILE A 45 5.12 7.78 -23.28
CA ILE A 45 4.52 6.49 -22.91
C ILE A 45 5.58 5.57 -22.30
N VAL A 46 6.75 5.43 -22.94
CA VAL A 46 7.87 4.63 -22.42
C VAL A 46 8.30 5.15 -21.05
N LEU A 47 8.42 6.48 -20.88
CA LEU A 47 8.75 7.08 -19.59
C LEU A 47 7.69 6.79 -18.53
N LEU A 48 6.39 6.88 -18.85
CA LEU A 48 5.31 6.55 -17.92
C LEU A 48 5.26 5.07 -17.55
N LEU A 49 5.66 4.18 -18.46
CA LEU A 49 5.71 2.73 -18.24
C LEU A 49 6.97 2.29 -17.46
N TYR A 50 8.12 2.93 -17.71
CA TYR A 50 9.40 2.59 -17.07
C TYR A 50 9.66 3.36 -15.77
N PHE A 51 9.17 4.58 -15.66
CA PHE A 51 9.15 5.36 -14.42
C PHE A 51 7.72 5.31 -13.89
N PRO A 52 7.32 4.24 -13.18
CA PRO A 52 6.05 4.25 -12.48
C PRO A 52 6.01 5.52 -11.65
N ALA A 53 4.85 6.21 -11.63
CA ALA A 53 4.65 7.37 -10.79
C ALA A 53 5.30 7.11 -9.44
N LYS A 54 6.36 7.85 -9.12
CA LYS A 54 6.97 7.77 -7.79
C LYS A 54 5.82 8.05 -6.84
N CYS A 55 5.54 7.10 -5.96
CA CYS A 55 4.72 7.44 -4.81
C CYS A 55 5.51 8.51 -4.05
N ILE A 56 4.98 9.71 -4.08
CA ILE A 56 5.50 10.81 -3.28
C ILE A 56 4.87 10.55 -1.92
N ASP A 57 5.69 10.13 -0.96
CA ASP A 57 5.30 10.18 0.44
C ASP A 57 4.93 11.64 0.69
N ASN A 58 3.64 11.91 0.82
CA ASN A 58 3.15 13.25 1.07
C ASN A 58 3.52 13.58 2.51
N ASP A 59 4.01 14.79 2.80
CA ASP A 59 4.26 15.20 4.19
C ASP A 59 2.98 15.11 5.06
N ALA A 60 1.81 15.04 4.40
CA ALA A 60 0.51 14.78 4.99
C ALA A 60 0.31 13.28 5.31
N CYS A 61 0.94 12.80 6.38
CA CYS A 61 0.51 11.57 7.05
C CYS A 61 -0.76 11.83 7.87
N LYS A 62 -1.60 10.80 8.05
CA LYS A 62 -2.78 10.92 8.92
C LYS A 62 -2.37 10.75 10.38
N ARG A 63 -2.54 11.82 11.17
CA ARG A 63 -2.58 11.71 12.63
C ARG A 63 -3.98 11.28 13.05
N SER A 64 -4.05 10.38 14.01
CA SER A 64 -5.28 10.16 14.76
C SER A 64 -5.45 11.32 15.73
N ASP A 65 -6.28 12.30 15.39
CA ASP A 65 -6.66 13.39 16.31
C ASP A 65 -7.91 13.02 17.14
N HIS A 66 -8.30 11.74 17.17
CA HIS A 66 -9.56 11.33 17.75
C HIS A 66 -9.47 11.01 19.25
N ALA A 67 -10.07 11.88 20.06
CA ALA A 67 -10.73 11.51 21.31
C ALA A 67 -12.04 10.78 20.96
N ALA A 68 -11.97 9.52 20.53
CA ALA A 68 -13.15 8.70 20.22
C ALA A 68 -13.53 7.83 21.42
N CYS A 69 -14.47 8.30 22.22
CA CYS A 69 -15.09 7.53 23.30
C CYS A 69 -16.14 6.56 22.73
N GLY A 70 -15.86 5.24 22.77
CA GLY A 70 -16.91 4.23 23.01
C GLY A 70 -17.60 3.51 21.83
N GLY A 71 -17.05 3.50 20.62
CA GLY A 71 -17.56 2.62 19.54
C GLY A 71 -16.92 1.23 19.57
N ILE A 72 -17.71 0.17 19.38
CA ILE A 72 -17.20 -1.22 19.19
C ILE A 72 -16.80 -1.46 17.72
N GLY A 73 -17.46 -0.79 16.77
CA GLY A 73 -17.14 -0.83 15.33
C GLY A 73 -16.38 0.41 14.83
N THR A 74 -15.77 0.27 13.67
CA THR A 74 -15.10 1.37 12.93
C THR A 74 -15.90 1.74 11.70
N LYS A 75 -15.64 2.90 11.09
CA LYS A 75 -16.15 3.23 9.76
C LYS A 75 -15.11 2.85 8.70
N SER A 76 -15.57 2.45 7.53
CA SER A 76 -14.69 2.24 6.38
C SER A 76 -13.88 3.51 6.10
N GLY A 77 -12.55 3.37 6.03
CA GLY A 77 -11.62 4.49 5.81
C GLY A 77 -11.27 5.31 7.06
N GLU A 78 -11.80 5.00 8.24
CA GLU A 78 -11.45 5.70 9.49
C GLU A 78 -9.97 5.51 9.86
N TRP A 79 -9.44 4.32 9.59
CA TRP A 79 -8.06 3.93 9.88
C TRP A 79 -7.31 3.53 8.60
N PRO A 80 -7.01 4.50 7.70
CA PRO A 80 -6.51 4.20 6.36
C PRO A 80 -5.06 3.66 6.33
N PHE A 81 -4.39 3.65 7.48
CA PHE A 81 -3.06 3.07 7.66
C PHE A 81 -3.08 1.63 8.15
N GLN A 82 -4.25 1.09 8.52
CA GLN A 82 -4.37 -0.28 8.98
C GLN A 82 -4.14 -1.27 7.84
N VAL A 83 -3.36 -2.32 8.10
CA VAL A 83 -3.00 -3.33 7.12
C VAL A 83 -3.28 -4.71 7.68
N SER A 84 -3.91 -5.56 6.87
CA SER A 84 -4.05 -6.99 7.15
C SER A 84 -2.88 -7.73 6.50
N LEU A 85 -2.04 -8.38 7.30
CA LEU A 85 -1.01 -9.29 6.82
C LEU A 85 -1.61 -10.69 6.73
N GLN A 86 -1.68 -11.18 5.49
CA GLN A 86 -2.26 -12.48 5.20
C GLN A 86 -1.19 -13.47 4.78
N ARG A 87 -1.30 -14.70 5.29
CA ARG A 87 -0.49 -15.84 4.85
C ARG A 87 -1.40 -16.83 4.14
N ASN A 88 -1.08 -17.14 2.88
CA ASN A 88 -1.92 -18.00 2.03
C ASN A 88 -3.40 -17.57 1.98
N GLY A 89 -3.67 -16.25 2.00
CA GLY A 89 -5.02 -15.68 1.96
C GLY A 89 -5.74 -15.56 3.30
N ASN A 90 -5.15 -16.05 4.39
CA ASN A 90 -5.74 -15.94 5.74
C ASN A 90 -5.08 -14.82 6.53
N HIS A 91 -5.88 -14.00 7.23
CA HIS A 91 -5.36 -12.98 8.14
C HIS A 91 -4.58 -13.62 9.29
N ILE A 92 -3.35 -13.16 9.53
CA ILE A 92 -2.49 -13.64 10.63
C ILE A 92 -2.11 -12.49 11.56
N CYS A 93 -1.68 -11.35 11.00
CA CYS A 93 -1.18 -10.22 11.79
C CYS A 93 -1.71 -8.88 11.27
N GLY A 94 -1.68 -7.88 12.15
CA GLY A 94 -1.81 -6.47 11.77
C GLY A 94 -0.47 -5.85 11.35
N ALA A 95 -0.53 -4.81 10.54
CA ALA A 95 0.58 -3.90 10.28
C ALA A 95 0.07 -2.47 10.08
N THR A 96 1.00 -1.53 10.03
CA THR A 96 0.73 -0.11 9.83
C THR A 96 1.48 0.39 8.60
N LEU A 97 0.77 1.01 7.66
CA LEU A 97 1.38 1.73 6.54
C LEU A 97 2.08 2.99 7.05
N VAL A 98 3.39 3.11 6.82
CA VAL A 98 4.20 4.26 7.28
C VAL A 98 4.77 5.08 6.12
N ALA A 99 4.89 4.47 4.94
CA ALA A 99 5.22 5.13 3.69
C ALA A 99 4.70 4.27 2.53
N CYS A 100 4.61 4.79 1.32
CA CYS A 100 3.97 4.10 0.20
C CYS A 100 4.54 2.72 -0.15
N ARG A 101 5.78 2.41 0.28
CA ARG A 101 6.43 1.10 0.13
C ARG A 101 6.79 0.42 1.44
N TRP A 102 6.46 1.02 2.57
CA TRP A 102 6.94 0.57 3.88
C TRP A 102 5.79 0.40 4.85
N ILE A 103 5.73 -0.77 5.46
CA ILE A 103 4.80 -1.08 6.53
C ILE A 103 5.58 -1.55 7.77
N LEU A 104 5.07 -1.21 8.95
CA LEU A 104 5.61 -1.59 10.25
C LEU A 104 4.72 -2.67 10.87
N SER A 105 5.33 -3.71 11.43
CA SER A 105 4.63 -4.80 12.12
C SER A 105 5.48 -5.37 13.26
N ALA A 106 4.99 -6.40 13.94
CA ALA A 106 5.74 -7.11 14.97
C ALA A 106 6.69 -8.13 14.35
N ALA A 107 7.84 -8.38 15.00
CA ALA A 107 8.81 -9.37 14.50
C ALA A 107 8.32 -10.81 14.67
N HIS A 108 7.56 -11.09 15.73
CA HIS A 108 7.04 -12.44 16.01
C HIS A 108 6.10 -12.96 14.90
N CYS A 109 5.54 -12.09 14.07
CA CYS A 109 4.72 -12.51 12.93
C CYS A 109 5.54 -13.27 11.85
N PHE A 110 6.87 -13.15 11.83
CA PHE A 110 7.71 -13.56 10.71
C PHE A 110 8.80 -14.57 11.10
N GLU A 111 8.45 -15.55 11.94
CA GLU A 111 9.32 -16.69 12.19
C GLU A 111 9.70 -17.37 10.84
N GLY A 112 10.99 -17.39 10.51
CA GLY A 112 11.52 -17.95 9.25
C GLY A 112 11.69 -16.96 8.09
N ARG A 113 11.16 -15.73 8.17
CA ARG A 113 11.35 -14.64 7.17
C ARG A 113 10.98 -14.99 5.72
N ASP A 114 10.14 -16.00 5.50
CA ASP A 114 9.58 -16.27 4.18
C ASP A 114 8.75 -15.07 3.72
N THR A 115 8.95 -14.62 2.47
CA THR A 115 8.17 -13.53 1.87
C THR A 115 7.09 -14.02 0.91
N GLU A 116 7.23 -15.24 0.39
CA GLU A 116 6.39 -15.75 -0.71
C GLU A 116 4.95 -16.02 -0.26
N SER A 117 4.80 -16.55 0.95
CA SER A 117 3.48 -16.84 1.52
C SER A 117 2.71 -15.60 1.99
N TRP A 118 3.37 -14.43 2.08
CA TRP A 118 2.79 -13.21 2.64
C TRP A 118 2.21 -12.26 1.60
N THR A 119 1.06 -11.68 1.95
CA THR A 119 0.42 -10.59 1.20
C THR A 119 -0.07 -9.53 2.19
N ALA A 120 0.29 -8.26 1.95
CA ALA A 120 -0.26 -7.13 2.67
C ALA A 120 -1.52 -6.62 1.97
N VAL A 121 -2.61 -6.48 2.72
CA VAL A 121 -3.92 -6.05 2.21
C VAL A 121 -4.32 -4.74 2.89
N PHE A 122 -4.60 -3.72 2.08
CA PHE A 122 -4.86 -2.33 2.50
C PHE A 122 -6.30 -1.93 2.15
N GLY A 123 -6.86 -0.94 2.87
CA GLY A 123 -8.20 -0.40 2.59
C GLY A 123 -9.34 -1.36 2.94
N LEU A 124 -9.04 -2.40 3.72
CA LEU A 124 -9.99 -3.43 4.13
C LEU A 124 -10.76 -2.96 5.36
N HIS A 125 -12.07 -3.18 5.39
CA HIS A 125 -12.90 -2.97 6.57
C HIS A 125 -13.44 -4.31 7.10
N PHE A 126 -13.91 -5.19 6.21
CA PHE A 126 -14.25 -6.58 6.51
C PHE A 126 -13.26 -7.56 5.86
N LEU A 127 -12.81 -8.60 6.58
CA LEU A 127 -11.83 -9.58 6.06
C LEU A 127 -12.32 -10.32 4.80
N ASP A 128 -13.62 -10.62 4.74
CA ASP A 128 -14.27 -11.27 3.60
C ASP A 128 -14.46 -10.37 2.36
N GLN A 129 -14.19 -9.07 2.47
CA GLN A 129 -14.32 -8.09 1.37
C GLN A 129 -13.02 -7.85 0.60
N SER A 130 -12.15 -8.85 0.52
CA SER A 130 -10.84 -8.73 -0.15
C SER A 130 -10.90 -8.38 -1.64
N ASN A 131 -12.07 -8.50 -2.29
CA ASN A 131 -12.31 -8.14 -3.70
C ASN A 131 -12.94 -6.74 -3.90
N ASN A 132 -13.08 -5.94 -2.85
CA ASN A 132 -13.62 -4.59 -2.94
C ASN A 132 -12.69 -3.67 -3.77
N HIS A 133 -13.26 -2.77 -4.57
CA HIS A 133 -12.52 -1.84 -5.43
C HIS A 133 -11.57 -0.89 -4.67
N ASN A 134 -11.82 -0.63 -3.39
CA ASN A 134 -10.94 0.18 -2.54
C ASN A 134 -9.76 -0.61 -1.94
N VAL A 135 -9.76 -1.94 -2.07
CA VAL A 135 -8.76 -2.82 -1.47
C VAL A 135 -7.56 -2.96 -2.40
N GLN A 136 -6.37 -2.89 -1.81
CA GLN A 136 -5.12 -3.10 -2.53
C GLN A 136 -4.35 -4.27 -1.94
N HIS A 137 -3.86 -5.16 -2.80
CA HIS A 137 -3.01 -6.29 -2.43
C HIS A 137 -1.57 -6.00 -2.85
N ARG A 138 -0.61 -6.21 -1.94
CA ARG A 138 0.83 -6.07 -2.25
C ARG A 138 1.62 -7.24 -1.72
N LYS A 139 2.50 -7.77 -2.58
CA LYS A 139 3.50 -8.76 -2.18
C LYS A 139 4.62 -8.11 -1.37
N ILE A 140 5.16 -8.88 -0.43
CA ILE A 140 6.29 -8.48 0.41
C ILE A 140 7.58 -8.76 -0.35
N LYS A 141 8.44 -7.74 -0.49
CA LYS A 141 9.76 -7.86 -1.11
C LYS A 141 10.82 -8.27 -0.09
N LYS A 142 10.73 -7.71 1.11
CA LYS A 142 11.74 -7.90 2.16
C LYS A 142 11.11 -7.74 3.54
N ILE A 143 11.52 -8.60 4.46
CA ILE A 143 11.21 -8.50 5.89
C ILE A 143 12.51 -8.16 6.62
N ILE A 144 12.51 -7.06 7.38
CA ILE A 144 13.66 -6.58 8.14
C ILE A 144 13.29 -6.63 9.62
N ILE A 145 13.70 -7.70 10.29
CA ILE A 145 13.55 -7.83 11.74
C ILE A 145 14.58 -6.94 12.43
N HIS A 146 14.17 -6.23 13.48
CA HIS A 146 15.07 -5.40 14.25
C HIS A 146 16.25 -6.22 14.80
N PRO A 147 17.52 -5.75 14.66
CA PRO A 147 18.71 -6.56 14.97
C PRO A 147 18.86 -6.94 16.45
N ARG A 148 18.17 -6.23 17.35
CA ARG A 148 18.14 -6.54 18.79
C ARG A 148 16.89 -7.31 19.24
N ASN A 149 16.08 -7.80 18.30
CA ASN A 149 14.91 -8.60 18.63
C ASN A 149 15.31 -9.83 19.45
N THR A 150 14.61 -10.04 20.56
CA THR A 150 14.86 -11.16 21.47
C THR A 150 13.58 -11.99 21.61
N PRO A 151 13.36 -13.01 20.74
CA PRO A 151 12.09 -13.73 20.64
C PRO A 151 11.57 -14.26 21.98
N ALA A 152 12.46 -14.80 22.82
CA ALA A 152 12.09 -15.36 24.13
C ALA A 152 11.51 -14.32 25.12
N THR A 153 11.75 -13.03 24.91
CA THR A 153 11.32 -11.96 25.80
C THR A 153 10.42 -10.92 25.12
N PHE A 154 10.22 -11.05 23.80
CA PHE A 154 9.58 -10.06 22.93
C PHE A 154 10.21 -8.66 23.00
N ASP A 155 11.46 -8.53 23.47
CA ASP A 155 12.16 -7.25 23.45
C ASP A 155 12.55 -6.88 22.02
N TYR A 156 12.39 -5.60 21.66
CA TYR A 156 12.49 -5.11 20.28
C TYR A 156 11.66 -5.93 19.27
N ASP A 157 10.42 -6.26 19.62
CA ASP A 157 9.47 -6.97 18.75
C ASP A 157 8.90 -6.06 17.64
N VAL A 158 9.76 -5.71 16.69
CA VAL A 158 9.41 -4.84 15.56
C VAL A 158 10.10 -5.31 14.27
N ALA A 159 9.35 -5.27 13.18
CA ALA A 159 9.82 -5.57 11.84
C ALA A 159 9.34 -4.50 10.85
N LEU A 160 10.23 -4.15 9.93
CA LEU A 160 9.94 -3.27 8.80
C LEU A 160 9.85 -4.09 7.52
N LEU A 161 8.77 -3.93 6.76
CA LEU A 161 8.53 -4.68 5.53
C LEU A 161 8.52 -3.74 4.33
N GLU A 162 9.26 -4.14 3.30
CA GLU A 162 9.30 -3.44 2.00
C GLU A 162 8.30 -4.12 1.04
N LEU A 163 7.46 -3.33 0.37
CA LEU A 163 6.54 -3.81 -0.66
C LEU A 163 7.22 -3.93 -2.04
N VAL A 164 6.87 -4.96 -2.81
CA VAL A 164 7.35 -5.14 -4.19
C VAL A 164 6.95 -3.95 -5.06
N HIS A 165 5.68 -3.53 -4.97
CA HIS A 165 5.14 -2.34 -5.62
C HIS A 165 4.54 -1.40 -4.58
N PRO A 166 4.63 -0.07 -4.78
CA PRO A 166 4.00 0.88 -3.87
C PRO A 166 2.48 0.75 -3.85
N VAL A 167 1.86 1.14 -2.73
CA VAL A 167 0.42 1.39 -2.69
C VAL A 167 0.09 2.70 -3.41
N GLN A 168 -1.13 2.81 -3.90
CA GLN A 168 -1.71 4.07 -4.35
C GLN A 168 -2.44 4.69 -3.16
N TYR A 169 -2.19 5.97 -2.88
CA TYR A 169 -2.91 6.65 -1.80
C TYR A 169 -4.35 6.97 -2.23
N THR A 170 -5.29 6.67 -1.35
CA THR A 170 -6.74 6.88 -1.52
C THR A 170 -7.34 7.32 -0.19
N ASP A 171 -8.63 7.60 -0.12
CA ASP A 171 -9.29 7.89 1.16
C ASP A 171 -9.24 6.71 2.16
N PHE A 172 -8.99 5.49 1.66
CA PHE A 172 -8.93 4.26 2.45
C PHE A 172 -7.50 3.75 2.67
N VAL A 173 -6.51 4.34 2.01
CA VAL A 173 -5.10 3.93 2.07
C VAL A 173 -4.21 5.17 2.20
N GLN A 174 -3.72 5.44 3.41
CA GLN A 174 -2.87 6.59 3.75
C GLN A 174 -1.88 6.18 4.83
N PRO A 175 -0.67 6.77 4.88
CA PRO A 175 0.31 6.42 5.90
C PRO A 175 -0.03 7.04 7.27
N ALA A 176 0.30 6.34 8.34
CA ALA A 176 0.31 6.87 9.70
C ALA A 176 1.53 7.76 9.93
N CYS A 177 1.38 8.78 10.78
CA CYS A 177 2.53 9.55 11.25
C CYS A 177 3.32 8.75 12.30
N LEU A 178 4.64 8.71 12.15
CA LEU A 178 5.53 8.22 13.21
C LEU A 178 5.76 9.32 14.26
N PRO A 179 5.86 8.97 15.55
CA PRO A 179 6.21 9.92 16.59
C PRO A 179 7.65 10.43 16.40
N ALA A 180 7.92 11.65 16.84
CA ALA A 180 9.29 12.14 16.95
C ALA A 180 10.10 11.27 17.92
N ALA A 181 11.41 11.13 17.70
CA ALA A 181 12.28 10.33 18.56
C ALA A 181 12.31 10.80 20.03
N THR A 182 11.93 12.05 20.29
CA THR A 182 11.82 12.65 21.63
C THR A 182 10.44 12.52 22.25
N ALA A 183 9.44 12.01 21.52
CA ALA A 183 8.10 11.89 22.02
C ALA A 183 8.03 10.81 23.10
N SER A 184 7.37 11.14 24.22
CA SER A 184 7.06 10.20 25.29
C SER A 184 5.56 10.08 25.47
N LEU A 185 5.06 8.85 25.60
CA LEU A 185 3.67 8.62 25.99
C LEU A 185 3.54 8.81 27.51
N LEU A 186 2.73 9.78 27.91
CA LEU A 186 2.46 10.06 29.32
C LEU A 186 1.45 9.06 29.89
N THR A 187 1.67 8.64 31.13
CA THR A 187 0.69 7.86 31.90
C THR A 187 -0.67 8.55 31.92
N GLY A 188 -1.75 7.78 31.75
CA GLY A 188 -3.12 8.28 31.68
C GLY A 188 -3.53 8.79 30.30
N ARG A 189 -2.60 8.88 29.33
CA ARG A 189 -2.94 9.20 27.94
C ARG A 189 -3.86 8.11 27.38
N ARG A 190 -4.94 8.55 26.72
CA ARG A 190 -5.86 7.68 25.99
C ARG A 190 -5.29 7.41 24.59
N CYS A 191 -5.35 6.16 24.17
CA CYS A 191 -4.94 5.67 22.86
C CYS A 191 -6.05 4.78 22.29
N ILE A 192 -6.08 4.60 20.98
CA ILE A 192 -7.00 3.68 20.31
C ILE A 192 -6.18 2.48 19.81
N ILE A 193 -6.69 1.28 20.07
CA ILE A 193 -6.22 0.04 19.45
C ILE A 193 -7.23 -0.35 18.37
N ILE A 194 -6.75 -0.78 17.22
CA ILE A 194 -7.56 -1.19 16.07
C ILE A 194 -7.09 -2.55 15.56
N GLY A 195 -8.00 -3.35 15.04
CA GLY A 195 -7.64 -4.62 14.39
C GLY A 195 -8.79 -5.58 14.20
N TRP A 196 -8.47 -6.73 13.60
CA TRP A 196 -9.36 -7.87 13.42
C TRP A 196 -9.07 -8.97 14.45
N GLY A 197 -8.58 -8.59 15.63
CA GLY A 197 -8.30 -9.50 16.73
C GLY A 197 -9.51 -10.34 17.13
N THR A 198 -9.27 -11.39 17.90
CA THR A 198 -10.37 -12.19 18.45
C THR A 198 -11.15 -11.34 19.45
N THR A 199 -12.48 -11.49 19.49
CA THR A 199 -13.31 -10.80 20.50
C THR A 199 -13.41 -11.61 21.80
N GLU A 200 -12.99 -12.86 21.77
CA GLU A 200 -13.04 -13.83 22.85
C GLU A 200 -11.71 -14.60 22.92
N GLU A 201 -11.38 -15.12 24.10
CA GLU A 201 -10.19 -15.97 24.29
C GLU A 201 -10.34 -17.25 23.46
N ASN A 202 -9.36 -17.55 22.59
CA ASN A 202 -9.43 -18.64 21.60
C ASN A 202 -10.57 -18.53 20.57
N GLY A 203 -11.17 -17.35 20.41
CA GLY A 203 -12.18 -17.08 19.40
C GLY A 203 -11.60 -16.98 18.00
N SER A 204 -12.46 -16.85 16.99
CA SER A 204 -12.03 -16.49 15.63
C SER A 204 -11.74 -14.99 15.53
N PRO A 205 -10.87 -14.57 14.60
CA PRO A 205 -10.70 -13.16 14.25
C PRO A 205 -12.04 -12.51 13.93
N SER A 206 -12.25 -11.26 14.36
CA SER A 206 -13.42 -10.49 13.95
C SER A 206 -13.40 -10.27 12.44
N ASN A 207 -14.52 -10.50 11.76
CA ASN A 207 -14.62 -10.17 10.33
C ASN A 207 -14.55 -8.64 10.13
N GLU A 208 -15.20 -7.86 10.99
CA GLU A 208 -15.19 -6.39 10.96
C GLU A 208 -13.95 -5.83 11.68
N LEU A 209 -13.38 -4.74 11.15
CA LEU A 209 -12.35 -3.98 11.84
C LEU A 209 -12.93 -3.32 13.09
N LEU A 210 -12.42 -3.70 14.25
CA LEU A 210 -12.85 -3.17 15.53
C LEU A 210 -11.88 -2.12 16.04
N GLN A 211 -12.37 -1.30 16.97
CA GLN A 211 -11.55 -0.36 17.73
C GLN A 211 -11.91 -0.36 19.20
N THR A 212 -10.95 -0.01 20.05
CA THR A 212 -11.19 0.22 21.47
C THR A 212 -10.24 1.27 22.03
N GLU A 213 -10.74 2.10 22.95
CA GLU A 213 -9.89 3.04 23.69
C GLU A 213 -9.19 2.30 24.83
N VAL A 214 -7.91 2.61 25.06
CA VAL A 214 -7.11 2.15 26.20
C VAL A 214 -6.38 3.32 26.86
N LYS A 215 -5.95 3.15 28.11
CA LYS A 215 -5.11 4.14 28.81
C LYS A 215 -3.70 3.62 29.01
N VAL A 216 -2.71 4.48 28.79
CA VAL A 216 -1.30 4.19 29.05
C VAL A 216 -1.04 4.15 30.57
N PHE A 217 -0.29 3.13 31.03
CA PHE A 217 0.14 2.96 32.41
C PHE A 217 1.65 3.06 32.55
N ASN A 218 2.12 3.23 33.78
CA ASN A 218 3.54 3.05 34.06
C ASN A 218 3.90 1.56 33.91
N ASN A 219 4.98 1.26 33.21
CA ASN A 219 5.47 -0.11 33.03
C ASN A 219 5.69 -0.85 34.36
N SER A 220 5.98 -0.15 35.46
CA SER A 220 6.09 -0.78 36.79
C SER A 220 4.77 -1.33 37.34
N GLN A 221 3.63 -0.82 36.87
CA GLN A 221 2.29 -1.27 37.25
C GLN A 221 1.82 -2.48 36.44
N CYS A 222 2.51 -2.77 35.34
CA CYS A 222 2.19 -3.82 34.40
C CYS A 222 2.88 -5.12 34.82
N ARG A 223 2.10 -6.13 35.22
CA ARG A 223 2.61 -7.48 35.53
C ARG A 223 1.95 -8.49 34.60
N ILE A 224 2.66 -8.85 33.52
CA ILE A 224 2.24 -9.92 32.61
C ILE A 224 3.03 -11.19 32.98
N GLY A 225 2.48 -11.99 33.89
CA GLY A 225 3.07 -13.26 34.32
C GLY A 225 4.55 -13.14 34.74
N LYS A 226 5.44 -13.84 34.02
CA LYS A 226 6.90 -13.86 34.26
C LYS A 226 7.70 -12.92 33.34
N VAL A 227 7.05 -12.25 32.38
CA VAL A 227 7.75 -11.39 31.41
C VAL A 227 8.06 -10.04 32.04
N ARG A 228 9.33 -9.63 31.97
CA ARG A 228 9.79 -8.34 32.50
C ARG A 228 9.59 -7.25 31.44
N ILE A 229 8.70 -6.31 31.71
CA ILE A 229 8.46 -5.15 30.83
C ILE A 229 9.71 -4.27 30.78
N THR A 230 10.26 -4.05 29.58
CA THR A 230 11.46 -3.23 29.35
C THR A 230 11.10 -1.76 29.10
N LYS A 231 12.10 -0.90 28.87
CA LYS A 231 11.87 0.51 28.49
C LYS A 231 11.45 0.65 27.01
N GLN A 232 11.49 -0.44 26.25
CA GLN A 232 11.15 -0.51 24.83
C GLN A 232 9.68 -0.91 24.62
N MET A 233 8.98 -1.22 25.71
CA MET A 233 7.58 -1.63 25.73
C MET A 233 6.71 -0.54 26.38
N ILE A 234 5.42 -0.54 26.06
CA ILE A 234 4.41 0.35 26.66
C ILE A 234 3.28 -0.53 27.16
N CYS A 235 2.80 -0.27 28.37
CA CYS A 235 1.59 -0.91 28.87
C CYS A 235 0.38 0.01 28.71
N ALA A 236 -0.71 -0.52 28.17
CA ALA A 236 -1.97 0.18 28.03
C ALA A 236 -3.15 -0.78 28.20
N GLY A 237 -4.27 -0.31 28.74
CA GLY A 237 -5.49 -1.10 28.96
C GLY A 237 -6.43 -0.46 29.96
N PHE A 238 -7.15 -1.29 30.72
CA PHE A 238 -7.86 -0.92 31.95
C PHE A 238 -7.52 -1.92 33.06
N LEU A 239 -7.32 -1.42 34.29
CA LEU A 239 -6.95 -2.27 35.43
C LEU A 239 -8.09 -3.20 35.83
N GLU A 240 -9.33 -2.80 35.56
CA GLU A 240 -10.55 -3.55 35.79
C GLU A 240 -10.81 -4.63 34.73
N GLY A 241 -10.00 -4.69 33.67
CA GLY A 241 -10.16 -5.62 32.55
C GLY A 241 -11.27 -5.24 31.56
N GLY A 242 -11.62 -6.17 30.68
CA GLY A 242 -12.77 -6.07 29.76
C GLY A 242 -12.54 -5.33 28.43
N ARG A 243 -11.45 -4.57 28.28
CA ARG A 243 -11.04 -3.96 26.99
C ARG A 243 -9.52 -4.00 26.85
N ASP A 244 -9.04 -4.83 25.94
CA ASP A 244 -7.61 -5.04 25.68
C ASP A 244 -7.37 -5.42 24.20
N ALA A 245 -6.11 -5.44 23.76
CA ALA A 245 -5.72 -6.10 22.53
C ALA A 245 -5.77 -7.63 22.72
N CYS A 246 -6.77 -8.27 22.13
CA CYS A 246 -6.83 -9.73 22.07
C CYS A 246 -5.98 -10.28 20.91
N GLN A 247 -5.48 -11.50 21.08
CA GLN A 247 -4.57 -12.12 20.12
C GLN A 247 -5.31 -12.72 18.92
N VAL A 248 -4.77 -12.55 17.71
CA VAL A 248 -5.02 -13.50 16.61
C VAL A 248 -3.99 -14.62 16.79
N GLN A 249 -4.35 -15.71 17.45
CA GLN A 249 -3.53 -16.92 17.44
C GLN A 249 -4.11 -17.89 16.43
N ASN A 250 -3.26 -18.38 15.52
CA ASN A 250 -3.50 -19.56 14.69
C ASN A 250 -2.51 -20.63 15.11
#